data_AF-A0A969UJW4-F1
#
_entry.id   AF-A0A969UJW4-F1
#
_cell.length_a   1.000
_cell.length_b   1.000
_cell.length_c   1.000
_cell.angle_alpha   90.00
_cell.angle_beta   90.00
_cell.angle_gamma   90.00
#
_symmetry.space_group_name_H-M   'P 1'
#
loop_
_entity.id
_entity.type
_entity.pdbx_description
1 polymer ?
#
loop_
_entity_poly.entity_id
_entity_poly.type
_entity_poly.pdbx_seq_one_letter_code
_entity_poly.pdbx_strand_id
1 'polypeptide(L)'
;MPRPIIDHIRICLNLGAKASAIAPERSRRRYRKAIRQHLKISIYNKQGQKILAKAVGQAATVRDHPADLVNVSIEELVKERYELPAFSTLDRLVPHIRTVINNRLFKKVARSLSVTEISYLDSLLIDDPDSDSVTLNEVKQLPKKLH
;
A
#
# COMPACT_ATOMS: atom_id res chain seq x y z
N MET A 1 5.16 5.06 25.06
CA MET A 1 3.72 4.76 24.97
C MET A 1 2.98 5.90 25.63
N PRO A 2 2.01 6.54 24.95
CA PRO A 2 1.17 7.58 25.55
C PRO A 2 0.43 7.05 26.79
N ARG A 3 0.37 7.85 27.86
CA ARG A 3 -0.35 7.50 29.11
C ARG A 3 -1.83 7.14 28.89
N PRO A 4 -2.60 7.83 28.02
CA PRO A 4 -4.01 7.49 27.79
C PRO A 4 -4.24 6.06 27.32
N ILE A 5 -3.33 5.53 26.50
CA ILE A 5 -3.41 4.16 25.99
C ILE A 5 -3.14 3.15 27.11
N ILE A 6 -2.20 3.46 28.00
CA ILE A 6 -1.87 2.60 29.14
C ILE A 6 -3.06 2.49 30.10
N ASP A 7 -3.71 3.61 30.41
CA ASP A 7 -4.84 3.64 31.32
C ASP A 7 -6.06 2.94 30.73
N HIS A 8 -6.32 3.14 29.43
CA HIS A 8 -7.39 2.42 28.73
C HIS A 8 -7.18 0.90 28.76
N ILE A 9 -5.96 0.43 28.46
CA ILE A 9 -5.63 -1.01 28.54
C ILE A 9 -5.78 -1.53 29.97
N ARG A 10 -5.37 -0.74 30.98
CA ARG A 10 -5.49 -1.12 32.39
C ARG A 10 -6.95 -1.32 32.81
N ILE A 11 -7.84 -0.45 32.36
CA ILE A 11 -9.29 -0.58 32.59
C ILE A 11 -9.83 -1.83 31.89
N CYS A 12 -9.53 -2.02 30.60
CA CYS A 12 -10.02 -3.16 29.82
C CYS A 12 -9.56 -4.52 30.38
N LEU A 13 -8.37 -4.57 31.00
CA LEU A 13 -7.80 -5.78 31.60
C LEU A 13 -8.03 -5.89 33.12
N ASN A 14 -8.78 -4.97 33.72
CA ASN A 14 -9.03 -4.89 35.16
C ASN A 14 -7.75 -4.96 36.01
N LEU A 15 -6.70 -4.24 35.59
CA LEU A 15 -5.39 -4.24 36.24
C LEU A 15 -5.30 -3.10 37.26
N GLY A 16 -4.70 -3.35 38.43
CA GLY A 16 -4.47 -2.31 39.43
C GLY A 16 -3.41 -1.27 39.01
N ALA A 17 -3.46 -0.07 39.61
CA ALA A 17 -2.51 1.02 39.34
C ALA A 17 -1.03 0.64 39.61
N LYS A 18 -0.79 -0.36 40.47
CA LYS A 18 0.54 -0.88 40.81
C LYS A 18 1.14 -1.79 39.73
N ALA A 19 0.34 -2.28 38.77
CA ALA A 19 0.86 -3.07 37.67
C ALA A 19 1.69 -2.17 36.73
N SER A 20 2.98 -2.49 36.58
CA SER A 20 3.82 -1.81 35.60
C SER A 20 3.32 -2.12 34.19
N ALA A 21 3.02 -1.07 33.43
CA ALA A 21 2.62 -1.18 32.03
C ALA A 21 3.74 -1.68 31.10
N ILE A 22 4.99 -1.59 31.57
CA ILE A 22 6.17 -1.95 30.78
C ILE A 22 6.99 -2.97 31.57
N ALA A 23 7.04 -4.20 31.06
CA ALA A 23 7.89 -5.24 31.62
C ALA A 23 9.39 -4.95 31.35
N PRO A 24 10.32 -5.51 32.16
CA PRO A 24 11.74 -5.47 31.87
C PRO A 24 12.07 -6.01 30.48
N GLU A 25 13.15 -5.53 29.86
CA GLU A 25 13.46 -5.84 28.45
C GLU A 25 13.56 -7.35 28.16
N ARG A 26 14.22 -8.10 29.05
CA ARG A 26 14.36 -9.56 28.94
C ARG A 26 13.00 -10.27 28.92
N SER A 27 12.08 -9.83 29.78
CA SER A 27 10.71 -10.35 29.83
C SER A 27 9.91 -9.98 28.59
N ARG A 28 10.08 -8.76 28.05
CA ARG A 28 9.41 -8.32 26.81
C ARG A 28 9.79 -9.17 25.61
N ARG A 29 11.08 -9.53 25.45
CA ARG A 29 11.52 -10.43 24.38
C ARG A 29 10.86 -11.80 24.50
N ARG A 30 10.82 -12.36 25.72
CA ARG A 30 10.14 -13.64 25.99
C ARG A 30 8.65 -13.59 25.69
N TYR A 31 7.96 -12.53 26.13
CA TYR A 31 6.53 -12.33 25.89
C TYR A 31 6.22 -12.19 24.40
N ARG A 32 6.99 -11.39 23.65
CA ARG A 32 6.84 -11.29 22.19
C ARG A 32 6.98 -12.65 21.51
N LYS A 33 7.96 -13.46 21.92
CA LYS A 33 8.13 -14.82 21.38
C LYS A 33 6.93 -15.71 21.68
N ALA A 34 6.45 -15.72 22.93
CA ALA A 34 5.30 -16.50 23.35
C ALA A 34 4.01 -16.07 22.62
N ILE A 35 3.78 -14.77 22.49
CA ILE A 35 2.64 -14.20 21.75
C ILE A 35 2.67 -14.63 20.28
N ARG A 36 3.84 -14.53 19.62
CA ARG A 36 3.99 -14.99 18.22
C ARG A 36 3.71 -16.48 18.08
N GLN A 37 4.22 -17.30 18.99
CA GLN A 37 3.97 -18.75 18.98
C GLN A 37 2.48 -19.07 19.17
N HIS A 38 1.83 -18.38 20.12
CA HIS A 38 0.42 -18.58 20.42
C HIS A 38 -0.48 -18.15 19.25
N LEU A 39 -0.22 -16.98 18.65
CA LEU A 39 -0.98 -16.45 17.52
C LEU A 39 -0.56 -17.04 16.16
N LYS A 40 0.48 -17.88 16.15
CA LYS A 40 1.11 -18.45 14.94
C LYS A 40 1.55 -17.37 13.95
N ILE A 41 2.17 -16.30 14.47
CA ILE A 41 2.63 -15.14 13.69
C ILE A 41 4.14 -15.27 13.41
N SER A 42 4.51 -15.06 12.16
CA SER A 42 5.89 -14.99 11.66
C SER A 42 6.44 -13.57 11.75
N ILE A 43 7.73 -13.43 12.05
CA ILE A 43 8.40 -12.12 12.04
C ILE A 43 8.49 -11.62 10.60
N TYR A 44 8.22 -10.34 10.37
CA TYR A 44 8.46 -9.72 9.07
C TYR A 44 9.93 -9.86 8.66
N ASN A 45 10.17 -10.53 7.54
CA ASN A 45 11.48 -10.89 7.03
C ASN A 45 11.52 -10.71 5.49
N LYS A 46 12.60 -11.17 4.85
CA LYS A 46 12.73 -11.11 3.38
C LYS A 46 11.62 -11.87 2.63
N GLN A 47 11.06 -12.94 3.19
CA GLN A 47 9.93 -13.65 2.58
C GLN A 47 8.64 -12.84 2.70
N GLY A 48 8.36 -12.27 3.87
CA GLY A 48 7.25 -11.33 4.06
C GLY A 48 7.33 -10.13 3.11
N GLN A 49 8.53 -9.59 2.88
CA GLN A 49 8.74 -8.53 1.89
C GLN A 49 8.46 -8.97 0.45
N LYS A 50 8.76 -10.22 0.08
CA LYS A 50 8.45 -10.76 -1.26
C LYS A 50 6.95 -10.92 -1.46
N ILE A 51 6.25 -11.45 -0.46
CA ILE A 51 4.78 -11.56 -0.45
C ILE A 51 4.16 -10.18 -0.62
N LEU A 52 4.62 -9.23 0.19
CA LEU A 52 4.22 -7.82 0.11
C LEU A 52 4.41 -7.24 -1.29
N ALA A 53 5.61 -7.40 -1.87
CA ALA A 53 5.93 -6.89 -3.19
C ALA A 53 5.04 -7.49 -4.28
N LYS A 54 4.69 -8.78 -4.16
CA LYS A 54 3.77 -9.44 -5.09
C LYS A 54 2.36 -8.87 -4.97
N ALA A 55 1.83 -8.75 -3.76
CA ALA A 55 0.47 -8.25 -3.53
C ALA A 55 0.32 -6.78 -3.95
N VAL A 56 1.25 -5.92 -3.54
CA VAL A 56 1.28 -4.50 -3.96
C VAL A 56 1.43 -4.40 -5.47
N GLY A 57 2.31 -5.22 -6.07
CA GLY A 57 2.50 -5.19 -7.51
C GLY A 57 1.26 -5.61 -8.31
N GLN A 58 0.47 -6.56 -7.79
CA GLN A 58 -0.82 -6.92 -8.37
C GLN A 58 -1.84 -5.79 -8.18
N ALA A 59 -1.97 -5.25 -6.97
CA ALA A 59 -2.92 -4.17 -6.68
C ALA A 59 -2.63 -2.88 -7.46
N ALA A 60 -1.36 -2.55 -7.67
CA ALA A 60 -0.92 -1.38 -8.43
C ALA A 60 -1.33 -1.41 -9.91
N THR A 61 -1.75 -2.57 -10.44
CA THR A 61 -2.29 -2.65 -11.80
C THR A 61 -3.73 -2.14 -11.93
N VAL A 62 -4.46 -2.04 -10.80
CA VAL A 62 -5.87 -1.66 -10.75
C VAL A 62 -6.11 -0.41 -9.89
N ARG A 63 -5.22 -0.12 -8.93
CA ARG A 63 -5.33 0.99 -7.97
C ARG A 63 -4.07 1.85 -7.99
N ASP A 64 -4.23 3.17 -8.12
CA ASP A 64 -3.09 4.12 -8.16
C ASP A 64 -2.82 4.85 -6.84
N HIS A 65 -3.81 4.92 -5.93
CA HIS A 65 -3.66 5.67 -4.68
C HIS A 65 -2.73 4.93 -3.70
N PRO A 66 -1.72 5.63 -3.13
CA PRO A 66 -0.73 5.00 -2.26
C PRO A 66 -1.36 4.46 -0.96
N ALA A 67 -2.39 5.12 -0.43
CA ALA A 67 -3.12 4.66 0.74
C ALA A 67 -3.79 3.29 0.51
N ASP A 68 -4.38 3.08 -0.66
CA ASP A 68 -5.01 1.80 -1.02
C ASP A 68 -3.99 0.67 -1.08
N LEU A 69 -2.78 0.95 -1.60
CA LEU A 69 -1.70 -0.02 -1.67
C LEU A 69 -1.11 -0.34 -0.29
N VAL A 70 -1.09 0.63 0.64
CA VAL A 70 -0.73 0.40 2.04
C VAL A 70 -1.79 -0.46 2.73
N ASN A 71 -3.08 -0.23 2.48
CA ASN A 71 -4.14 -1.06 3.04
C ASN A 71 -4.03 -2.51 2.55
N VAL A 72 -3.85 -2.72 1.25
CA VAL A 72 -3.58 -4.07 0.67
C VAL A 72 -2.35 -4.70 1.30
N SER A 73 -1.30 -3.91 1.54
CA SER A 73 -0.08 -4.38 2.20
C SER A 73 -0.33 -4.93 3.60
N ILE A 74 -1.15 -4.21 4.38
CA ILE A 74 -1.52 -4.61 5.75
C ILE A 74 -2.39 -5.86 5.69
N GLU A 75 -3.41 -5.87 4.84
CA GLU A 75 -4.33 -7.00 4.66
C GLU A 75 -3.57 -8.29 4.30
N GLU A 76 -2.66 -8.22 3.33
CA GLU A 76 -1.91 -9.40 2.89
C GLU A 76 -0.96 -9.91 3.98
N LEU A 77 -0.27 -9.01 4.70
CA LEU A 77 0.60 -9.42 5.80
C LEU A 77 -0.18 -10.06 6.96
N VAL A 78 -1.37 -9.53 7.27
CA VAL A 78 -2.26 -10.11 8.30
C VAL A 78 -2.75 -11.49 7.86
N LYS A 79 -3.19 -11.63 6.61
CA LYS A 79 -3.66 -12.88 6.02
C LYS A 79 -2.60 -13.98 6.05
N GLU A 80 -1.35 -13.64 5.70
CA GLU A 80 -0.20 -14.54 5.70
C GLU A 80 0.44 -14.70 7.10
N ARG A 81 -0.22 -14.17 8.14
CA ARG A 81 0.20 -14.22 9.55
C ARG A 81 1.61 -13.68 9.79
N TYR A 82 1.96 -12.57 9.15
CA TYR A 82 3.18 -11.83 9.46
C TYR A 82 2.92 -10.72 10.48
N GLU A 83 3.89 -10.50 11.37
CA GLU A 83 3.94 -9.33 12.23
C GLU A 83 4.04 -8.09 11.33
N LEU A 84 3.19 -7.10 11.56
CA LEU A 84 3.23 -5.87 10.78
C LEU A 84 4.55 -5.14 11.04
N PRO A 85 5.30 -4.76 9.99
CA PRO A 85 6.46 -3.91 10.16
C PRO A 85 6.03 -2.51 10.61
N ALA A 86 7.00 -1.68 11.00
CA ALA A 86 6.72 -0.27 11.28
C ALA A 86 6.07 0.38 10.05
N PHE A 87 5.13 1.30 10.28
CA PHE A 87 4.43 2.02 9.20
C PHE A 87 5.41 2.64 8.20
N SER A 88 6.50 3.23 8.67
CA SER A 88 7.58 3.79 7.82
C SER A 88 8.20 2.78 6.86
N THR A 89 8.17 1.49 7.18
CA THR A 89 8.62 0.42 6.27
C THR A 89 7.65 0.25 5.11
N LEU A 90 6.34 0.26 5.38
CA LEU A 90 5.31 0.19 4.34
C LEU A 90 5.31 1.47 3.50
N ASP A 91 5.34 2.62 4.15
CA ASP A 91 5.36 3.96 3.54
C ASP A 91 6.53 4.15 2.57
N ARG A 92 7.68 3.50 2.84
CA ARG A 92 8.83 3.50 1.92
C ARG A 92 8.71 2.44 0.82
N LEU A 93 8.26 1.23 1.14
CA LEU A 93 8.26 0.10 0.19
C LEU A 93 7.15 0.22 -0.85
N VAL A 94 5.96 0.65 -0.43
CA VAL A 94 4.77 0.71 -1.30
C VAL A 94 4.99 1.64 -2.50
N PRO A 95 5.42 2.91 -2.33
CA PRO A 95 5.70 3.79 -3.46
C PRO A 95 6.81 3.24 -4.36
N HIS A 96 7.85 2.63 -3.77
CA HIS A 96 8.95 2.05 -4.55
C HIS A 96 8.46 0.91 -5.46
N ILE A 97 7.67 -0.02 -4.92
CA ILE A 97 7.09 -1.12 -5.70
C ILE A 97 6.16 -0.58 -6.79
N ARG A 98 5.30 0.39 -6.46
CA ARG A 98 4.41 1.05 -7.43
C ARG A 98 5.20 1.67 -8.58
N THR A 99 6.23 2.46 -8.31
CA THR A 99 7.06 3.09 -9.34
C THR A 99 7.71 2.05 -10.26
N VAL A 100 8.20 0.94 -9.71
CA VAL A 100 8.80 -0.15 -10.51
C VAL A 100 7.76 -0.79 -11.44
N ILE A 101 6.56 -1.06 -10.94
CA ILE A 101 5.48 -1.67 -11.73
C ILE A 101 4.95 -0.70 -12.78
N ASN A 102 4.66 0.55 -12.42
CA ASN A 102 4.15 1.55 -13.34
C ASN A 102 5.16 1.79 -14.47
N ASN A 103 6.45 1.93 -14.16
CA ASN A 103 7.49 2.06 -15.19
C ASN A 103 7.55 0.85 -16.13
N ARG A 104 7.31 -0.37 -15.62
CA ARG A 104 7.25 -1.58 -16.46
C ARG A 104 6.02 -1.58 -17.35
N LEU A 105 4.86 -1.16 -16.83
CA LEU A 105 3.61 -1.04 -17.60
C LEU A 105 3.74 0.02 -18.70
N PHE A 106 4.22 1.23 -18.35
CA PHE A 106 4.49 2.30 -19.32
C PHE A 106 5.41 1.83 -20.45
N LYS A 107 6.53 1.18 -20.13
CA LYS A 107 7.44 0.64 -21.15
C LYS A 107 6.79 -0.43 -22.03
N LYS A 108 5.89 -1.24 -21.47
CA LYS A 108 5.17 -2.26 -22.24
C LYS A 108 4.19 -1.62 -23.21
N VAL A 109 3.43 -0.62 -22.77
CA VAL A 109 2.47 0.13 -23.60
C VAL A 109 3.20 0.94 -24.67
N ALA A 110 4.26 1.66 -24.30
CA ALA A 110 5.05 2.45 -25.25
C ALA A 110 5.64 1.60 -26.38
N ARG A 111 6.00 0.33 -26.10
CA ARG A 111 6.49 -0.61 -27.13
C ARG A 111 5.40 -1.17 -28.03
N SER A 112 4.14 -1.18 -27.59
CA SER A 112 3.02 -1.63 -28.43
C SER A 112 2.43 -0.53 -29.30
N LEU A 113 2.79 0.73 -29.05
CA LEU A 113 2.35 1.87 -29.84
C LEU A 113 3.28 2.04 -31.06
N SER A 114 2.66 2.28 -32.20
CA SER A 114 3.33 2.68 -33.44
C SER A 114 3.77 4.15 -33.36
N VAL A 115 4.72 4.53 -34.22
CA VAL A 115 5.25 5.91 -34.26
C VAL A 115 4.13 6.93 -34.47
N THR A 116 3.11 6.60 -35.27
CA THR A 116 1.96 7.47 -35.52
C THR A 116 1.06 7.63 -34.29
N GLU A 117 0.88 6.58 -33.49
CA GLU A 117 0.08 6.64 -32.25
C GLU A 117 0.82 7.41 -31.15
N ILE A 118 2.14 7.29 -31.08
CA ILE A 118 2.98 8.08 -30.18
C ILE A 118 2.91 9.56 -30.56
N SER A 119 3.08 9.90 -31.84
CA SER A 119 2.98 11.30 -32.29
C SER A 119 1.59 11.90 -32.06
N TYR A 120 0.53 11.10 -32.19
CA TYR A 120 -0.83 11.54 -31.85
C TYR A 120 -0.98 11.80 -30.35
N LEU A 121 -0.53 10.89 -29.49
CA LEU A 121 -0.57 11.06 -28.03
C LEU A 121 0.29 12.25 -27.57
N ASP A 122 1.46 12.45 -28.16
CA ASP A 122 2.33 13.60 -27.87
C ASP A 122 1.66 14.92 -28.29
N SER A 123 0.93 14.94 -29.42
CA SER A 123 0.18 16.11 -29.85
C SER A 123 -0.98 16.48 -28.91
N LEU A 124 -1.55 15.51 -28.19
CA LEU A 124 -2.58 15.72 -27.18
C LEU A 124 -2.03 16.28 -25.85
N LEU A 125 -0.72 16.22 -25.63
CA LEU A 125 -0.03 16.76 -24.45
C LEU A 125 0.51 18.18 -24.67
N ILE A 126 0.45 18.66 -25.92
CA ILE A 126 0.76 20.05 -26.26
C ILE A 126 -0.51 20.84 -25.96
N ASP A 127 -0.50 21.58 -24.86
CA ASP A 127 -1.49 22.64 -24.62
C ASP A 127 -1.30 23.68 -25.74
N ASP A 128 -2.13 23.60 -26.77
CA ASP A 128 -2.25 24.68 -27.75
C ASP A 128 -3.00 25.83 -27.04
N PRO A 129 -2.36 27.00 -26.80
CA PRO A 129 -2.97 28.10 -26.05
C PRO A 129 -4.21 28.71 -26.73
N ASP A 130 -4.50 28.32 -27.97
CA ASP A 130 -5.73 28.67 -28.71
C ASP A 130 -6.77 27.54 -28.76
N SER A 131 -6.51 26.36 -28.18
CA SER A 131 -7.47 25.23 -28.14
C SER A 131 -8.13 25.10 -26.76
N ASP A 132 -8.92 26.10 -26.39
CA ASP A 132 -9.77 26.01 -25.22
C ASP A 132 -10.75 24.82 -25.34
N SER A 133 -10.46 23.73 -24.61
CA SER A 133 -11.47 22.88 -23.96
C SER A 133 -12.46 22.05 -24.80
N VAL A 134 -12.38 22.00 -26.14
CA VAL A 134 -13.41 21.29 -26.95
C VAL A 134 -13.10 19.80 -27.16
N THR A 135 -11.85 19.40 -27.40
CA THR A 135 -11.52 18.01 -27.80
C THR A 135 -11.55 17.00 -26.65
N LEU A 136 -11.14 17.37 -25.44
CA LEU A 136 -11.10 16.47 -24.29
C LEU A 136 -12.50 16.18 -23.70
N ASN A 137 -13.48 17.05 -23.98
CA ASN A 137 -14.87 16.86 -23.57
C ASN A 137 -15.61 15.87 -24.49
N GLU A 138 -15.22 15.74 -25.76
CA GLU A 138 -15.83 14.77 -26.69
C GLU A 138 -15.43 13.33 -26.35
N VAL A 139 -14.18 13.10 -25.96
CA VAL A 139 -13.69 11.76 -25.57
C VAL A 139 -14.31 11.27 -24.26
N LYS A 140 -14.75 12.18 -23.38
CA LYS A 140 -15.43 11.85 -22.11
C LYS A 140 -16.93 11.57 -22.26
N GLN A 141 -17.53 11.78 -23.44
CA GLN A 141 -18.94 11.42 -23.64
C GLN A 141 -19.08 9.92 -23.85
N LEU A 142 -19.67 9.24 -22.84
CA LEU A 142 -20.12 7.85 -22.94
C LEU A 142 -21.03 7.67 -24.17
N PRO A 143 -20.97 6.52 -24.86
CA PRO A 143 -21.78 6.27 -26.04
C PRO A 143 -23.27 6.41 -25.72
N LYS A 144 -23.99 7.18 -26.55
CA LYS A 144 -25.45 7.29 -26.48
C LYS A 144 -26.06 5.89 -26.59
N LYS A 145 -26.88 5.51 -25.60
CA LYS A 145 -27.72 4.30 -25.69
C LYS A 145 -28.61 4.42 -26.92
N LEU A 146 -28.40 3.56 -27.90
CA LEU A 146 -29.35 3.29 -28.97
C LEU A 146 -30.60 2.67 -28.32
N HIS A 147 -31.76 3.30 -28.53
CA HIS A 147 -33.08 2.76 -28.24
C HIS A 147 -33.86 2.65 -29.54
#